data_AF-A0A938EX00-F1
#
_entry.id   AF-A0A938EX00-F1
#
_cell.length_a   1.000
_cell.length_b   1.000
_cell.length_c   1.000
_cell.angle_alpha   90.00
_cell.angle_beta   90.00
_cell.angle_gamma   90.00
#
_symmetry.space_group_name_H-M   'P 1'
#
loop_
_entity.id
_entity.type
_entity.pdbx_description
1 polymer ?
#
loop_
_entity_poly.entity_id
_entity_poly.type
_entity_poly.pdbx_seq_one_letter_code
_entity_poly.pdbx_strand_id
1 'polypeptide(L)' 'RLTNSNWAKIKKCSQDTALRDINDLIEKKILYKLPVGGRSAGYALIKDYKSEIKD' A
#
# COMPACT_ATOMS: atom_id res chain seq x y z
N ARG A 1 4.16 7.80 -1.58
CA ARG A 1 4.50 6.70 -0.64
C ARG A 1 3.39 6.58 0.38
N LEU A 2 2.65 5.47 0.40
CA LEU A 2 1.68 5.16 1.44
C LEU A 2 2.43 4.63 2.68
N THR A 3 1.93 4.93 3.88
CA THR A 3 2.42 4.38 5.15
C THR A 3 1.23 3.92 5.98
N ASN A 4 1.48 3.07 6.98
CA ASN A 4 0.43 2.60 7.88
C ASN A 4 -0.35 3.76 8.54
N SER A 5 0.36 4.76 9.07
CA SER A 5 -0.25 5.93 9.71
C SER A 5 -1.04 6.81 8.74
N ASN A 6 -0.61 6.90 7.47
CA ASN A 6 -1.37 7.63 6.45
C ASN A 6 -2.67 6.89 6.08
N TRP A 7 -2.61 5.56 5.93
CA TRP A 7 -3.80 4.75 5.68
C TRP A 7 -4.81 4.83 6.83
N ALA A 8 -4.34 4.70 8.06
CA ALA A 8 -5.16 4.83 9.28
C ALA A 8 -5.92 6.17 9.32
N LYS A 9 -5.25 7.29 8.98
CA LYS A 9 -5.89 8.61 8.93
C LYS A 9 -6.95 8.71 7.83
N ILE A 10 -6.68 8.17 6.64
CA ILE A 10 -7.60 8.22 5.49
C ILE A 10 -8.85 7.37 5.76
N LYS A 11 -8.67 6.15 6.28
CA LYS A 11 -9.74 5.20 6.55
C LYS A 11 -10.41 5.40 7.91
N LYS A 12 -9.90 6.33 8.73
CA LYS A 12 -10.36 6.62 10.09
C LYS A 12 -10.39 5.34 10.95
N CYS A 13 -9.31 4.54 10.88
CA CYS A 13 -9.16 3.29 11.62
C CYS A 13 -7.88 3.30 12.47
N SER A 14 -7.70 2.30 13.33
CA SER A 14 -6.47 2.15 14.10
C SER A 14 -5.28 1.77 13.20
N GLN A 15 -4.07 1.93 13.72
CA GLN A 15 -2.87 1.48 13.01
C GLN A 15 -2.83 -0.05 12.82
N ASP A 16 -3.42 -0.82 13.73
CA ASP A 16 -3.52 -2.28 13.60
C ASP A 16 -4.48 -2.69 12.48
N THR A 17 -5.65 -2.04 12.40
CA THR A 17 -6.59 -2.26 11.29
C THR A 17 -5.97 -1.85 9.97
N ALA A 18 -5.31 -0.69 9.92
CA ALA A 18 -4.63 -0.21 8.72
C ALA A 18 -3.53 -1.17 8.24
N LEU A 19 -2.79 -1.80 9.16
CA LEU A 19 -1.75 -2.76 8.80
C LEU A 19 -2.36 -4.04 8.19
N ARG A 20 -3.48 -4.52 8.73
CA ARG A 20 -4.23 -5.67 8.16
C ARG A 20 -4.75 -5.36 6.77
N ASP A 21 -5.36 -4.19 6.58
CA ASP A 21 -5.84 -3.74 5.26
C ASP A 21 -4.69 -3.69 4.25
N ILE A 22 -3.55 -3.12 4.63
CA ILE A 22 -2.38 -3.02 3.74
C ILE A 22 -1.84 -4.41 3.39
N ASN A 23 -1.78 -5.34 4.36
CA ASN A 23 -1.32 -6.70 4.09
C ASN A 23 -2.25 -7.44 3.14
N ASP A 24 -3.57 -7.31 3.31
CA ASP A 24 -4.57 -7.86 2.38
C ASP A 24 -4.41 -7.27 0.96
N LEU A 25 -4.13 -5.98 0.84
CA LEU A 25 -3.86 -5.34 -0.45
C LEU A 25 -2.54 -5.79 -1.09
N ILE A 26 -1.54 -6.18 -0.29
CA ILE A 26 -0.31 -6.80 -0.80
C ILE A 26 -0.59 -8.21 -1.30
N GLU A 27 -1.33 -9.01 -0.54
CA GLU A 27 -1.72 -10.37 -0.93
C GLU A 27 -2.54 -10.37 -2.22
N LYS A 28 -3.44 -9.39 -2.37
CA LYS A 28 -4.22 -9.15 -3.59
C LYS A 28 -3.42 -8.55 -4.73
N LYS A 29 -2.10 -8.33 -4.58
CA LYS A 29 -1.22 -7.72 -5.58
C LYS A 29 -1.70 -6.33 -6.06
N ILE A 30 -2.29 -5.56 -5.15
CA ILE A 30 -2.69 -4.16 -5.40
C ILE A 30 -1.59 -3.21 -4.91
N LEU A 31 -0.98 -3.54 -3.76
CA LEU A 31 0.15 -2.82 -3.20
C LEU A 31 1.42 -3.69 -3.20
N TYR A 32 2.57 -3.03 -3.23
CA TYR A 32 3.84 -3.64 -2.91
C TYR A 32 4.58 -2.80 -1.86
N LYS A 33 5.43 -3.48 -1.08
CA LYS A 33 6.31 -2.83 -0.11
C LYS A 33 7.49 -2.19 -0.83
N LEU A 34 7.74 -0.91 -0.59
CA LEU A 34 8.87 -0.20 -1.17
C LEU A 34 10.18 -0.73 -0.58
N PRO A 35 11.25 -0.85 -1.38
CA PRO A 35 12.58 -1.07 -0.86
C PRO A 35 13.04 0.20 -0.13
N VAL A 36 13.11 0.15 1.20
CA VAL A 36 13.63 1.27 2.02
C VAL A 36 14.49 0.71 3.14
N GLY A 37 15.72 1.24 3.27
CA GLY A 37 16.70 0.86 4.29
C GLY A 37 16.58 1.63 5.62
N GLY A 38 15.39 2.09 6.00
CA GLY A 38 15.15 2.89 7.22
C GLY A 38 13.93 2.43 8.02
N ARG A 39 13.69 3.05 9.20
CA ARG A 39 12.67 2.60 10.19
C ARG A 39 11.20 2.71 9.74
N SER A 40 10.90 3.25 8.57
CA SER A 40 9.52 3.40 8.08
C SER A 40 9.28 2.54 6.85
N ALA A 41 8.39 1.56 6.99
CA ALA A 41 7.87 0.81 5.85
C ALA A 41 6.97 1.73 5.01
N GLY A 42 7.26 1.79 3.71
CA GLY A 42 6.43 2.46 2.73
C GLY A 42 5.81 1.48 1.76
N TYR A 43 4.66 1.83 1.21
CA TYR A 43 3.92 1.04 0.23
C TYR A 43 3.59 1.88 -1.00
N ALA A 44 3.42 1.23 -2.15
CA ALA A 44 3.01 1.86 -3.40
C ALA A 44 2.09 0.91 -4.19
N LEU A 45 1.25 1.49 -5.05
CA LEU A 45 0.42 0.73 -5.98
C LEU A 45 1.30 -0.02 -6.98
N ILE A 46 0.92 -1.26 -7.29
CA ILE A 46 1.48 -1.97 -8.44
C ILE A 46 1.02 -1.22 -9.70
N LYS A 47 1.97 -0.85 -10.57
CA LYS A 47 1.71 -0.03 -11.77
C LYS A 47 1.30 -0.90 -12.95
N ASP A 48 0.19 -1.64 -12.85
CA ASP A 48 -0.30 -2.48 -13.96
C ASP A 48 -1.66 -2.02 -14.52
N TYR A 49 -2.35 -1.06 -13.88
CA TYR A 49 -3.71 -0.64 -14.28
C TYR A 49 -3.79 0.23 -15.56
N LYS A 50 -2.67 0.50 -16.27
CA LYS A 50 -2.67 1.32 -17.49
C LYS A 50 -1.77 0.80 -18.63
N SER A 51 -1.39 -0.48 -18.62
CA SER A 51 -0.67 -1.10 -19.75
C SER A 51 -1.56 -1.87 -20.73
N GLU A 52 -2.89 -1.86 -20.54
CA GLU A 52 -3.85 -2.54 -21.44
C GLU A 52 -4.71 -1.62 -22.32
N ILE A 53 -4.33 -0.35 -22.47
CA ILE A 53 -4.71 0.37 -23.70
C ILE A 53 -3.56 0.14 -24.67
N LYS A 54 -3.64 -0.97 -25.40
CA LYS A 54 -2.91 -1.13 -26.67
C LYS A 54 -3.53 -0.14 -27.65
N ASP A 55 -2.68 0.70 -28.25
CA ASP A 55 -2.97 1.33 -29.54
C ASP A 55 -3.32 0.27 -30.60
#